data_AF-A0A146KXJ6-F1
#
_entry.id   AF-A0A146KXJ6-F1
#
_cell.length_a   1.000
_cell.length_b   1.000
_cell.length_c   1.000
_cell.angle_alpha   90.00
_cell.angle_beta   90.00
_cell.angle_gamma   90.00
#
_symmetry.space_group_name_H-M   'P 1'
#
loop_
_entity.id
_entity.type
_entity.pdbx_description
1 polymer ?
#
loop_
_entity_poly.entity_id
_entity_poly.type
_entity_poly.pdbx_seq_one_letter_code
_entity_poly.pdbx_strand_id
1 'polypeptide(L)'
;SEANENTFQGGGFKDKEKALETIRLLDGKDITYQYQIINSMYNRAKVILKRTTDKEKRTNLSEAIDTFETWVDDYKKNQRQKENFGYINLEVMEGCKPLAEKYGLKDLKFLEVYQEADGDLKKLRTKKVEGKDITWDVERNNRLKVLSKKIKEELLPLYETDEPYKGLPSKEHLEMILLAYSGDQSKVKKCIPLIEEKCK
;
A
#
# COMPACT_ATOMS: atom_id res chain seq x y z
N SER A 1 -16.43 -20.34 14.57
CA SER A 1 -16.51 -18.97 14.01
C SER A 1 -15.96 -19.01 12.62
N GLU A 2 -16.79 -18.79 11.60
CA GLU A 2 -16.37 -18.73 10.21
C GLU A 2 -15.37 -17.58 10.05
N ALA A 3 -14.12 -17.91 9.78
CA ALA A 3 -13.12 -16.93 9.41
C ALA A 3 -13.51 -16.41 8.02
N ASN A 4 -14.16 -15.26 7.98
CA ASN A 4 -14.35 -14.51 6.74
C ASN A 4 -12.94 -14.25 6.18
N GLU A 5 -12.59 -14.84 5.03
CA GLU A 5 -11.26 -14.77 4.39
C GLU A 5 -10.76 -13.32 4.19
N ASN A 6 -11.68 -12.35 4.24
CA ASN A 6 -11.43 -10.92 4.11
C ASN A 6 -11.13 -10.17 5.43
N THR A 7 -11.08 -10.85 6.58
CA THR A 7 -10.82 -10.20 7.87
C THR A 7 -9.33 -10.33 8.22
N PHE A 8 -8.70 -9.23 8.63
CA PHE A 8 -7.33 -9.23 9.16
C PHE A 8 -7.22 -10.24 10.32
N GLN A 9 -6.33 -11.22 10.18
CA GLN A 9 -6.12 -12.30 11.15
C GLN A 9 -4.86 -12.05 11.99
N GLY A 10 -4.81 -12.63 13.19
CA GLY A 10 -3.62 -12.62 14.05
C GLY A 10 -3.46 -11.40 14.96
N GLY A 11 -4.14 -10.29 14.67
CA GLY A 11 -4.17 -9.11 15.54
C GLY A 11 -5.10 -9.23 16.75
N GLY A 12 -4.93 -8.33 17.72
CA GLY A 12 -5.73 -8.25 18.94
C GLY A 12 -5.30 -7.10 19.86
N PHE A 13 -5.96 -7.02 21.02
CA PHE A 13 -5.77 -5.91 21.96
C PHE A 13 -6.00 -6.32 23.42
N LYS A 14 -5.70 -7.58 23.74
CA LYS A 14 -5.88 -8.11 25.11
C LYS A 14 -4.97 -7.43 26.13
N ASP A 15 -3.81 -6.97 25.70
CA ASP A 15 -2.74 -6.33 26.47
C ASP A 15 -1.89 -5.46 25.53
N LYS A 16 -0.96 -4.70 26.12
CA LYS A 16 -0.02 -3.84 25.39
C LYS A 16 0.78 -4.58 24.33
N GLU A 17 1.32 -5.74 24.68
CA GLU A 17 2.17 -6.54 23.80
C GLU A 17 1.40 -6.98 22.55
N LYS A 18 0.15 -7.42 22.71
CA LYS A 18 -0.69 -7.82 21.58
C LYS A 18 -1.10 -6.64 20.71
N ALA A 19 -1.29 -5.45 21.29
CA ALA A 19 -1.52 -4.23 20.53
C ALA A 19 -0.29 -3.86 19.68
N LEU A 20 0.92 -3.94 20.24
CA LEU A 20 2.18 -3.72 19.51
C LEU A 20 2.39 -4.77 18.40
N GLU A 21 2.11 -6.04 18.66
CA GLU A 21 2.15 -7.10 17.66
C GLU A 21 1.18 -6.81 16.50
N THR A 22 -0.03 -6.36 16.81
CA THR A 22 -1.04 -5.97 15.81
C THR A 22 -0.53 -4.85 14.90
N ILE A 23 0.10 -3.82 15.48
CA ILE A 23 0.70 -2.74 14.69
C ILE A 23 1.82 -3.29 13.79
N ARG A 24 2.67 -4.18 14.32
CA ARG A 24 3.75 -4.82 13.53
C ARG A 24 3.21 -5.67 12.37
N LEU A 25 2.15 -6.44 12.58
CA LEU A 25 1.52 -7.25 11.53
C LEU A 25 0.91 -6.41 10.39
N LEU A 26 0.61 -5.14 10.67
CA LEU A 26 0.09 -4.18 9.69
C LEU A 26 1.18 -3.35 9.03
N ASP A 27 2.42 -3.41 9.51
CA ASP A 27 3.51 -2.59 8.99
C ASP A 27 3.77 -2.87 7.50
N GLY A 28 4.10 -1.82 6.77
CA GLY A 28 4.28 -1.85 5.31
C GLY A 28 2.99 -1.96 4.48
N LYS A 29 1.83 -2.31 5.07
CA LYS A 29 0.55 -2.31 4.34
C LYS A 29 0.10 -0.89 4.00
N ASP A 30 -0.91 -0.76 3.13
CA ASP A 30 -1.55 0.52 2.82
C ASP A 30 -1.93 1.28 4.12
N ILE A 31 -1.48 2.52 4.25
CA ILE A 31 -1.57 3.28 5.51
C ILE A 31 -3.03 3.56 5.91
N THR A 32 -3.92 3.68 4.91
CA THR A 32 -5.37 3.82 5.15
C THR A 32 -5.94 2.53 5.70
N TYR A 33 -5.51 1.38 5.17
CA TYR A 33 -5.90 0.06 5.69
C TYR A 33 -5.38 -0.17 7.12
N GLN A 34 -4.12 0.19 7.40
CA GLN A 34 -3.58 0.15 8.77
C GLN A 34 -4.47 0.95 9.72
N TYR A 35 -4.81 2.19 9.34
CA TYR A 35 -5.67 3.07 10.13
C TYR A 35 -7.06 2.48 10.36
N GLN A 36 -7.70 1.93 9.33
CA GLN A 36 -9.01 1.30 9.46
C GLN A 36 -9.01 0.16 10.49
N ILE A 37 -8.00 -0.72 10.44
CA ILE A 37 -7.90 -1.86 11.37
C ILE A 37 -7.58 -1.37 12.79
N ILE A 38 -6.56 -0.53 12.95
CA ILE A 38 -6.12 -0.04 14.27
C ILE A 38 -7.20 0.80 14.94
N ASN A 39 -7.83 1.73 14.21
CA ASN A 39 -8.92 2.55 14.75
C ASN A 39 -10.15 1.69 15.12
N SER A 40 -10.45 0.64 14.36
CA SER A 40 -11.52 -0.31 14.72
C SER A 40 -11.20 -1.03 16.04
N MET A 41 -9.99 -1.56 16.18
CA MET A 41 -9.55 -2.25 17.42
C MET A 41 -9.50 -1.29 18.62
N TYR A 42 -8.98 -0.08 18.45
CA TYR A 42 -8.98 0.97 19.47
C TYR A 42 -10.40 1.28 19.99
N ASN A 43 -11.37 1.48 19.09
CA ASN A 43 -12.74 1.76 19.52
C ASN A 43 -13.41 0.55 20.20
N ARG A 44 -13.14 -0.68 19.73
CA ARG A 44 -13.63 -1.90 20.37
C ARG A 44 -13.02 -2.09 21.76
N ALA A 45 -11.73 -1.84 21.93
CA ALA A 45 -11.05 -1.93 23.22
C ALA A 45 -11.67 -0.97 24.24
N LYS A 46 -11.95 0.28 23.87
CA LYS A 46 -12.65 1.25 24.74
C LYS A 46 -14.03 0.77 25.17
N VAL A 47 -14.80 0.16 24.27
CA VAL A 47 -16.14 -0.38 24.61
C VAL A 47 -16.02 -1.54 25.60
N ILE A 48 -15.03 -2.43 25.42
CA ILE A 48 -14.80 -3.57 26.31
C ILE A 48 -14.30 -3.10 27.68
N LEU A 49 -13.39 -2.11 27.73
CA LEU A 49 -12.89 -1.53 28.98
C LEU A 49 -14.03 -0.99 29.85
N LYS A 50 -15.04 -0.33 29.26
CA LYS A 50 -16.23 0.18 29.99
C LYS A 50 -17.04 -0.94 30.67
N ARG A 51 -17.01 -2.16 30.14
CA ARG A 51 -17.77 -3.31 30.63
C ARG A 51 -16.96 -4.24 31.53
N THR A 52 -15.64 -4.06 31.58
CA THR A 52 -14.72 -4.94 32.32
C THR A 52 -14.61 -4.47 33.76
N THR A 53 -14.88 -5.34 34.74
CA THR A 53 -14.77 -5.05 36.17
C THR A 53 -13.46 -5.55 36.78
N ASP A 54 -12.89 -6.60 36.21
CA ASP A 54 -11.63 -7.20 36.64
C ASP A 54 -10.47 -6.20 36.52
N LYS A 55 -9.75 -5.98 37.63
CA LYS A 55 -8.73 -4.92 37.72
C LYS A 55 -7.55 -5.16 36.77
N GLU A 56 -7.06 -6.38 36.69
CA GLU A 56 -5.91 -6.73 35.85
C GLU A 56 -6.25 -6.55 34.36
N LYS A 57 -7.39 -7.09 33.92
CA LYS A 57 -7.88 -6.91 32.54
C LYS A 57 -8.13 -5.45 32.20
N ARG A 58 -8.59 -4.64 33.15
CA ARG A 58 -8.74 -3.19 32.94
C ARG A 58 -7.40 -2.52 32.69
N THR A 59 -6.37 -2.83 33.47
CA THR A 59 -5.01 -2.32 33.25
C THR A 59 -4.51 -2.72 31.86
N ASN A 60 -4.57 -4.01 31.52
CA ASN A 60 -4.11 -4.53 30.24
C ASN A 60 -4.82 -3.88 29.04
N LEU A 61 -6.15 -3.70 29.13
CA LEU A 61 -6.93 -3.01 28.10
C LEU A 61 -6.59 -1.52 28.01
N SER A 62 -6.33 -0.85 29.13
CA SER A 62 -5.94 0.56 29.14
C SER A 62 -4.61 0.73 28.39
N GLU A 63 -3.60 -0.08 28.69
CA GLU A 63 -2.30 0.01 28.03
C GLU A 63 -2.39 -0.32 26.52
N ALA A 64 -3.25 -1.26 26.14
CA ALA A 64 -3.54 -1.55 24.74
C ALA A 64 -4.21 -0.36 24.02
N ILE A 65 -5.14 0.32 24.69
CA ILE A 65 -5.81 1.53 24.18
C ILE A 65 -4.79 2.64 23.96
N ASP A 66 -3.95 2.93 24.96
CA ASP A 66 -2.93 3.98 24.90
C ASP A 66 -1.93 3.73 23.75
N THR A 67 -1.58 2.46 23.53
CA THR A 67 -0.71 2.03 22.42
C THR A 67 -1.34 2.37 21.06
N PHE A 68 -2.61 2.04 20.85
CA PHE A 68 -3.30 2.38 19.61
C PHE A 68 -3.61 3.86 19.47
N GLU A 69 -3.92 4.54 20.57
CA GLU A 69 -4.18 5.99 20.59
C GLU A 69 -2.96 6.75 20.12
N THR A 70 -1.78 6.42 20.65
CA THR A 70 -0.50 6.98 20.20
C THR A 70 -0.31 6.84 18.69
N TRP A 71 -0.60 5.65 18.13
CA TRP A 71 -0.49 5.41 16.69
C TRP A 71 -1.55 6.20 15.89
N VAL A 72 -2.80 6.26 16.36
CA VAL A 72 -3.90 6.97 15.70
C VAL A 72 -3.66 8.48 15.69
N ASP A 73 -3.12 9.02 16.78
CA ASP A 73 -2.79 10.44 16.91
C ASP A 73 -1.62 10.81 16.02
N ASP A 74 -0.58 9.97 15.95
CA ASP A 74 0.51 10.12 14.98
C ASP A 74 -0.02 10.15 13.54
N TYR A 75 -0.89 9.22 13.17
CA TYR A 75 -1.53 9.18 11.85
C TYR A 75 -2.22 10.50 11.50
N LYS A 76 -3.02 11.05 12.42
CA LYS A 76 -3.76 12.29 12.20
C LYS A 76 -2.84 13.51 12.19
N LYS A 77 -1.96 13.64 13.18
CA LYS A 77 -1.07 14.79 13.37
C LYS A 77 -0.10 14.96 12.19
N ASN A 78 0.47 13.86 11.72
CA ASN A 78 1.43 13.86 10.62
C ASN A 78 0.79 13.71 9.24
N GLN A 79 -0.55 13.72 9.17
CA GLN A 79 -1.30 13.59 7.91
C GLN A 79 -0.85 12.37 7.08
N ARG A 80 -0.62 11.24 7.77
CA ARG A 80 -0.01 10.04 7.18
C ARG A 80 -0.86 9.43 6.06
N GLN A 81 -2.14 9.82 5.92
CA GLN A 81 -2.94 9.49 4.74
C GLN A 81 -2.28 9.90 3.41
N LYS A 82 -1.43 10.94 3.42
CA LYS A 82 -0.70 11.41 2.22
C LYS A 82 0.45 10.49 1.83
N GLU A 83 0.89 9.60 2.72
CA GLU A 83 1.89 8.58 2.42
C GLU A 83 1.31 7.44 1.55
N ASN A 84 0.00 7.48 1.26
CA ASN A 84 -0.65 6.37 0.61
C ASN A 84 -0.30 6.27 -0.87
N PHE A 85 0.17 5.09 -1.28
CA PHE A 85 0.39 4.75 -2.67
C PHE A 85 -0.90 4.19 -3.29
N GLY A 86 -1.86 5.07 -3.60
CA GLY A 86 -3.14 4.67 -4.19
C GLY A 86 -3.00 3.85 -5.47
N TYR A 87 -3.71 2.74 -5.59
CA TYR A 87 -3.59 1.85 -6.73
C TYR A 87 -4.19 2.48 -8.00
N ILE A 88 -3.55 2.23 -9.15
CA ILE A 88 -4.15 2.45 -10.46
C ILE A 88 -4.84 1.16 -10.94
N ASN A 89 -5.80 1.31 -11.85
CA ASN A 89 -6.50 0.17 -12.44
C ASN A 89 -5.54 -0.71 -13.24
N LEU A 90 -5.80 -2.02 -13.23
CA LEU A 90 -5.02 -3.02 -13.97
C LEU A 90 -4.92 -2.67 -15.46
N GLU A 91 -6.03 -2.31 -16.09
CA GLU A 91 -6.07 -1.89 -17.51
C GLU A 91 -5.12 -0.72 -17.81
N VAL A 92 -5.04 0.26 -16.91
CA VAL A 92 -4.15 1.43 -17.10
C VAL A 92 -2.69 1.00 -17.03
N MET A 93 -2.36 0.12 -16.09
CA MET A 93 -1.02 -0.44 -15.93
C MET A 93 -0.62 -1.31 -17.14
N GLU A 94 -1.55 -2.13 -17.64
CA GLU A 94 -1.34 -2.98 -18.82
C GLU A 94 -1.13 -2.15 -20.10
N GLY A 95 -1.87 -1.05 -20.25
CA GLY A 95 -1.69 -0.10 -21.36
C GLY A 95 -0.29 0.54 -21.41
N CYS A 96 0.48 0.48 -20.32
CA CYS A 96 1.86 0.98 -20.28
C CYS A 96 2.93 -0.08 -20.62
N LYS A 97 2.56 -1.36 -20.83
CA LYS A 97 3.50 -2.44 -21.17
C LYS A 97 4.37 -2.15 -22.40
N PRO A 98 3.83 -1.63 -23.53
CA PRO A 98 4.67 -1.37 -24.72
C PRO A 98 5.80 -0.37 -24.42
N LEU A 99 5.55 0.62 -23.56
CA LEU A 99 6.58 1.58 -23.15
C LEU A 99 7.64 0.91 -22.26
N ALA A 100 7.24 -0.02 -21.40
CA ALA A 100 8.16 -0.75 -20.54
C ALA A 100 9.15 -1.58 -21.35
N GLU A 101 8.67 -2.23 -22.41
CA GLU A 101 9.52 -2.95 -23.36
C GLU A 101 10.50 -2.01 -24.07
N LYS A 102 10.05 -0.84 -24.54
CA LYS A 102 10.91 0.16 -25.18
C LYS A 102 12.00 0.70 -24.24
N TYR A 103 11.69 0.89 -22.96
CA TYR A 103 12.67 1.29 -21.94
C TYR A 103 13.53 0.14 -21.41
N GLY A 104 13.28 -1.10 -21.87
CA GLY A 104 14.02 -2.29 -21.44
C GLY A 104 13.79 -2.66 -19.97
N LEU A 105 12.62 -2.32 -19.41
CA LEU A 105 12.24 -2.71 -18.06
C LEU A 105 11.84 -4.19 -18.03
N LYS A 106 12.52 -4.97 -17.18
CA LYS A 106 12.35 -6.44 -17.13
C LYS A 106 11.61 -6.94 -15.89
N ASP A 107 11.58 -6.17 -14.81
CA ASP A 107 10.83 -6.56 -13.61
C ASP A 107 9.33 -6.27 -13.80
N LEU A 108 8.61 -7.26 -14.32
CA LEU A 108 7.15 -7.24 -14.47
C LEU A 108 6.45 -8.12 -13.43
N LYS A 109 7.16 -8.61 -12.40
CA LYS A 109 6.63 -9.62 -11.49
C LYS A 109 5.41 -9.13 -10.71
N PHE A 110 5.37 -7.84 -10.36
CA PHE A 110 4.18 -7.28 -9.70
C PHE A 110 2.98 -7.20 -10.65
N LEU A 111 3.20 -6.91 -11.94
CA LEU A 111 2.14 -6.87 -12.94
C LEU A 111 1.50 -8.24 -13.12
N GLU A 112 2.31 -9.30 -13.26
CA GLU A 112 1.83 -10.69 -13.32
C GLU A 112 0.96 -11.04 -12.11
N VAL A 113 1.43 -10.68 -10.92
CA VAL A 113 0.69 -10.93 -9.67
C VAL A 113 -0.60 -10.13 -9.58
N TYR A 114 -0.60 -8.89 -10.08
CA TYR A 114 -1.79 -8.03 -10.09
C TYR A 114 -2.83 -8.50 -11.12
N GLN A 115 -2.37 -9.07 -12.25
CA GLN A 115 -3.22 -9.76 -13.22
C GLN A 115 -3.85 -11.00 -12.62
N GLU A 116 -3.08 -11.86 -11.97
CA GLU A 116 -3.61 -13.06 -11.26
C GLU A 116 -4.60 -12.69 -10.13
N ALA A 117 -4.49 -11.47 -9.61
CA ALA A 117 -5.41 -10.93 -8.62
C ALA A 117 -6.66 -10.27 -9.25
N ASP A 118 -6.76 -10.18 -10.58
CA ASP A 118 -7.79 -9.42 -11.30
C ASP A 118 -7.88 -7.95 -10.85
N GLY A 119 -6.76 -7.36 -10.46
CA GLY A 119 -6.73 -6.01 -9.89
C GLY A 119 -7.23 -5.93 -8.43
N ASP A 120 -7.58 -7.04 -7.78
CA ASP A 120 -8.16 -7.03 -6.42
C ASP A 120 -7.09 -6.85 -5.34
N LEU A 121 -7.16 -5.68 -4.70
CA LEU A 121 -6.30 -5.27 -3.58
C LEU A 121 -6.37 -6.22 -2.38
N LYS A 122 -7.53 -6.83 -2.12
CA LYS A 122 -7.69 -7.76 -0.98
C LYS A 122 -6.90 -9.03 -1.20
N LYS A 123 -6.88 -9.56 -2.44
CA LYS A 123 -6.05 -10.71 -2.81
C LYS A 123 -4.55 -10.40 -2.64
N LEU A 124 -4.11 -9.19 -2.96
CA LEU A 124 -2.72 -8.77 -2.76
C LEU A 124 -2.30 -8.71 -1.27
N ARG A 125 -3.25 -8.43 -0.37
CA ARG A 125 -3.00 -8.37 1.09
C ARG A 125 -2.79 -9.72 1.74
N THR A 126 -3.15 -10.81 1.06
CA THR A 126 -3.05 -12.19 1.55
C THR A 126 -2.04 -13.02 0.74
N LYS A 127 -1.80 -12.67 -0.52
CA LYS A 127 -0.85 -13.37 -1.39
C LYS A 127 0.59 -13.09 -0.97
N LYS A 128 1.30 -14.13 -0.52
CA LYS A 128 2.71 -14.05 -0.11
C LYS A 128 3.65 -13.88 -1.30
N VAL A 129 4.75 -13.19 -1.07
CA VAL A 129 5.89 -13.15 -1.99
C VAL A 129 6.70 -14.42 -1.80
N GLU A 130 6.99 -15.12 -2.89
CA GLU A 130 7.82 -16.31 -2.86
C GLU A 130 9.17 -16.04 -2.18
N GLY A 131 9.53 -16.92 -1.23
CA GLY A 131 10.78 -16.80 -0.47
C GLY A 131 10.81 -15.68 0.58
N LYS A 132 9.71 -14.94 0.81
CA LYS A 132 9.63 -13.90 1.85
C LYS A 132 8.40 -14.10 2.75
N ASP A 133 8.51 -13.67 4.01
CA ASP A 133 7.38 -13.66 4.94
C ASP A 133 6.59 -12.34 4.91
N ILE A 134 6.34 -11.83 3.71
CA ILE A 134 5.53 -10.64 3.46
C ILE A 134 4.59 -10.88 2.29
N THR A 135 3.54 -10.07 2.20
CA THR A 135 2.55 -10.11 1.14
C THR A 135 2.89 -9.11 0.02
N TRP A 136 2.30 -9.31 -1.16
CA TRP A 136 2.59 -8.50 -2.33
C TRP A 136 2.22 -7.03 -2.16
N ASP A 137 1.18 -6.71 -1.38
CA ASP A 137 0.86 -5.32 -1.02
C ASP A 137 2.02 -4.64 -0.26
N VAL A 138 2.65 -5.35 0.66
CA VAL A 138 3.79 -4.85 1.47
C VAL A 138 5.03 -4.70 0.60
N GLU A 139 5.38 -5.72 -0.18
CA GLU A 139 6.54 -5.68 -1.08
C GLU A 139 6.44 -4.51 -2.08
N ARG A 140 5.26 -4.34 -2.69
CA ARG A 140 4.98 -3.23 -3.61
C ARG A 140 5.15 -1.87 -2.94
N ASN A 141 4.59 -1.69 -1.74
CA ASN A 141 4.74 -0.43 -1.00
C ASN A 141 6.21 -0.16 -0.63
N ASN A 142 6.98 -1.17 -0.25
CA ASN A 142 8.40 -1.02 0.05
C ASN A 142 9.20 -0.57 -1.18
N ARG A 143 8.95 -1.16 -2.35
CA ARG A 143 9.58 -0.73 -3.61
C ARG A 143 9.19 0.70 -3.97
N LEU A 144 7.91 1.06 -3.83
CA LEU A 144 7.43 2.41 -4.10
C LEU A 144 8.02 3.47 -3.16
N LYS A 145 8.25 3.14 -1.88
CA LYS A 145 8.96 4.05 -0.95
C LYS A 145 10.36 4.37 -1.45
N VAL A 146 11.09 3.38 -1.96
CA VAL A 146 12.44 3.56 -2.51
C VAL A 146 12.40 4.42 -3.78
N LEU A 147 11.54 4.09 -4.74
CA LEU A 147 11.40 4.85 -5.99
C LEU A 147 10.94 6.29 -5.76
N SER A 148 9.93 6.48 -4.92
CA SER A 148 9.40 7.81 -4.60
C SER A 148 10.45 8.68 -3.91
N LYS A 149 11.30 8.09 -3.06
CA LYS A 149 12.43 8.79 -2.45
C LYS A 149 13.46 9.19 -3.49
N LYS A 150 13.88 8.25 -4.35
CA LYS A 150 14.84 8.49 -5.44
C LYS A 150 14.38 9.66 -6.33
N ILE A 151 13.17 9.60 -6.86
CA ILE A 151 12.62 10.64 -7.76
C ILE A 151 12.59 12.01 -7.08
N LYS A 152 12.24 12.06 -5.79
CA LYS A 152 12.19 13.31 -5.04
C LYS A 152 13.59 13.89 -4.78
N GLU A 153 14.55 13.06 -4.39
CA GLU A 153 15.92 13.50 -4.06
C GLU A 153 16.70 13.91 -5.30
N GLU A 154 16.53 13.18 -6.40
CA GLU A 154 17.19 13.45 -7.68
C GLU A 154 16.41 14.44 -8.56
N LEU A 155 15.24 14.94 -8.10
CA LEU A 155 14.36 15.86 -8.82
C LEU A 155 14.00 15.36 -10.24
N LEU A 156 13.80 14.05 -10.38
CA LEU A 156 13.55 13.43 -11.67
C LEU A 156 12.16 13.81 -12.20
N PRO A 157 12.04 14.20 -13.47
CA PRO A 157 10.75 14.48 -14.07
C PRO A 157 9.94 13.17 -14.17
N LEU A 158 8.64 13.25 -13.90
CA LEU A 158 7.74 12.11 -14.08
C LEU A 158 7.41 11.82 -15.54
N TYR A 159 7.64 12.80 -16.42
CA TYR A 159 7.31 12.68 -17.84
C TYR A 159 8.48 13.14 -18.69
N GLU A 160 8.68 12.48 -19.80
CA GLU A 160 9.69 12.85 -20.79
C GLU A 160 9.40 14.23 -21.38
N THR A 161 10.43 15.06 -21.44
CA THR A 161 10.37 16.42 -21.98
C THR A 161 10.77 16.49 -23.45
N ASP A 162 11.52 15.49 -23.91
CA ASP A 162 12.21 15.49 -25.19
C ASP A 162 11.66 14.43 -26.14
N GLU A 163 11.77 14.69 -27.44
CA GLU A 163 11.40 13.71 -28.47
C GLU A 163 12.38 12.52 -28.46
N PRO A 164 11.95 11.31 -28.86
CA PRO A 164 10.64 10.97 -29.43
C PRO A 164 9.55 10.68 -28.40
N TYR A 165 9.86 10.66 -27.09
CA TYR A 165 8.94 10.18 -26.06
C TYR A 165 8.23 11.29 -25.28
N LYS A 166 8.40 12.54 -25.70
CA LYS A 166 7.78 13.70 -25.06
C LYS A 166 6.32 13.47 -24.68
N GLY A 167 6.01 13.72 -23.41
CA GLY A 167 4.67 13.57 -22.84
C GLY A 167 4.34 12.16 -22.33
N LEU A 168 5.19 11.16 -22.57
CA LEU A 168 5.09 9.83 -21.97
C LEU A 168 5.69 9.80 -20.56
N PRO A 169 5.29 8.86 -19.69
CA PRO A 169 5.96 8.65 -18.41
C PRO A 169 7.46 8.42 -18.60
N SER A 170 8.29 9.02 -17.76
CA SER A 170 9.73 8.72 -17.73
C SER A 170 9.98 7.29 -17.28
N LYS A 171 11.22 6.81 -17.45
CA LYS A 171 11.59 5.46 -17.01
C LYS A 171 11.29 5.20 -15.53
N GLU A 172 11.69 6.11 -14.64
CA GLU A 172 11.43 5.98 -13.20
C GLU A 172 9.95 6.08 -12.85
N HIS A 173 9.19 6.94 -13.55
CA HIS A 173 7.73 6.99 -13.33
C HIS A 173 7.07 5.71 -13.81
N LEU A 174 7.55 5.13 -14.92
CA LEU A 174 7.05 3.86 -15.44
C LEU A 174 7.33 2.70 -14.48
N GLU A 175 8.47 2.67 -13.78
CA GLU A 175 8.72 1.69 -12.71
C GLU A 175 7.68 1.79 -11.57
N MET A 176 7.23 3.00 -11.23
CA MET A 176 6.14 3.19 -10.26
C MET A 176 4.79 2.72 -10.82
N ILE A 177 4.52 3.00 -12.10
CA ILE A 177 3.30 2.54 -12.80
C ILE A 177 3.28 1.02 -12.86
N LEU A 178 4.42 0.36 -13.08
CA LEU A 178 4.60 -1.10 -13.02
C LEU A 178 4.53 -1.68 -11.59
N LEU A 179 4.33 -0.83 -10.60
CA LEU A 179 3.91 -1.19 -9.24
C LEU A 179 2.48 -0.71 -8.95
N ALA A 180 1.68 -0.50 -10.00
CA ALA A 180 0.32 0.04 -9.95
C ALA A 180 0.22 1.37 -9.18
N TYR A 181 1.16 2.31 -9.34
CA TYR A 181 1.09 3.62 -8.71
C TYR A 181 1.46 4.75 -9.65
N SER A 182 0.73 5.86 -9.53
CA SER A 182 1.13 7.16 -10.05
C SER A 182 0.51 8.26 -9.19
N GLY A 183 1.28 9.31 -8.89
CA GLY A 183 0.75 10.53 -8.30
C GLY A 183 -0.19 11.32 -9.23
N ASP A 184 -0.15 11.04 -10.54
CA ASP A 184 -1.03 11.62 -11.55
C ASP A 184 -1.66 10.51 -12.40
N GLN A 185 -2.60 9.78 -11.80
CA GLN A 185 -3.29 8.67 -12.45
C GLN A 185 -4.05 9.13 -13.71
N SER A 186 -4.60 10.35 -13.65
CA SER A 186 -5.42 10.92 -14.73
C SER A 186 -4.60 11.13 -16.00
N LYS A 187 -3.36 11.63 -15.87
CA LYS A 187 -2.47 11.86 -16.99
C LYS A 187 -1.88 10.56 -17.51
N VAL A 188 -1.53 9.60 -16.64
CA VAL A 188 -1.10 8.26 -17.09
C VAL A 188 -2.18 7.61 -17.97
N LYS A 189 -3.45 7.65 -17.57
CA LYS A 189 -4.55 7.13 -18.39
C LYS A 189 -4.64 7.83 -19.77
N LYS A 190 -4.41 9.15 -19.82
CA LYS A 190 -4.39 9.92 -21.08
C LYS A 190 -3.17 9.63 -21.95
N CYS A 191 -2.08 9.09 -21.40
CA CYS A 191 -0.88 8.73 -22.16
C CYS A 191 -1.07 7.42 -22.94
N ILE A 192 -2.02 6.54 -22.60
CA ILE A 192 -2.16 5.20 -23.21
C ILE A 192 -2.25 5.26 -24.75
N PRO A 193 -3.11 6.10 -25.38
CA PRO A 193 -3.15 6.20 -26.83
C PRO A 193 -1.82 6.66 -27.44
N LEU A 194 -1.10 7.55 -26.75
CA LEU A 194 0.20 8.05 -27.18
C LEU A 194 1.29 6.97 -27.05
N ILE A 195 1.20 6.10 -26.04
CA ILE A 195 2.07 4.92 -25.91
C ILE A 195 1.85 3.99 -27.10
N GLU A 196 0.60 3.70 -27.44
CA GLU A 196 0.27 2.86 -28.60
C GLU A 196 0.77 3.45 -29.92
N GLU A 197 0.70 4.76 -30.10
CA GLU A 197 1.21 5.45 -31.29
C GLU A 197 2.74 5.40 -31.38
N LYS A 198 3.42 5.75 -30.28
CA LYS A 198 4.88 5.94 -30.25
C LYS A 198 5.68 4.66 -30.00
N CYS A 199 5.03 3.59 -29.51
CA CYS A 199 5.68 2.33 -29.17
C CYS A 199 5.34 1.16 -30.10
N LYS A 200 4.43 1.33 -31.07
CA LYS A 200 4.33 0.44 -32.23
C LYS A 200 5.62 0.46 -33.05
#